data_AF-A0A642UTQ2-F1
#
_entry.id   AF-A0A642UTQ2-F1
#
_cell.length_a   1.000
_cell.length_b   1.000
_cell.length_c   1.000
_cell.angle_alpha   90.00
_cell.angle_beta   90.00
_cell.angle_gamma   90.00
#
_symmetry.space_group_name_H-M   'P 1'
#
loop_
_entity.id
_entity.type
_entity.pdbx_description
1 polymer ?
#
loop_
_entity_poly.entity_id
_entity_poly.type
_entity_poly.pdbx_seq_one_letter_code
_entity_poly.pdbx_strand_id
1 'polypeptide(L)'
;MSYYNKDKKTFNDIELPTNPNMPAWVITPKEEKAIFERWRKKAFARCDDLIKAYIECSNSYKNPLESMKKCEQANKASLDCVAQYQKQEYLDIERDILIKEKAEKKKIYKRYLEEQQAKLAEEKGTAGSGP
;
A
#
# COMPACT_ATOMS: atom_id res chain seq x y z
N MET A 1 -0.99 11.74 21.51
CA MET A 1 -0.24 12.05 20.28
C MET A 1 -0.49 10.92 19.28
N SER A 2 -1.22 11.16 18.18
CA SER A 2 -1.32 10.18 17.08
C SER A 2 0.01 10.16 16.34
N TYR A 3 0.82 9.12 16.51
CA TYR A 3 2.11 8.97 15.79
C TYR A 3 1.94 8.74 14.28
N TYR A 4 0.70 8.73 13.78
CA TYR A 4 0.38 8.80 12.35
C TYR A 4 -0.07 10.21 12.01
N ASN A 5 0.77 10.91 11.25
CA ASN A 5 0.44 12.20 10.66
C ASN A 5 -0.61 11.96 9.57
N LYS A 6 -1.90 12.15 9.91
CA LYS A 6 -3.05 11.86 9.02
C LYS A 6 -3.02 12.70 7.73
N ASP A 7 -2.27 13.79 7.71
CA ASP A 7 -2.23 14.77 6.62
C ASP A 7 -1.12 14.50 5.59
N LYS A 8 -0.18 13.58 5.87
CA LYS A 8 0.81 13.15 4.87
C LYS A 8 0.20 12.04 4.02
N LYS A 9 -0.05 12.33 2.74
CA LYS A 9 -0.34 11.30 1.73
C LYS A 9 0.78 10.27 1.76
N THR A 10 0.44 9.05 2.17
CA THR A 10 1.33 7.90 2.12
C THR A 10 1.46 7.43 0.67
N PHE A 11 2.44 6.58 0.36
CA PHE A 11 2.59 6.04 -1.00
C PHE A 11 1.35 5.25 -1.44
N ASN A 12 0.53 4.76 -0.50
CA ASN A 12 -0.76 4.13 -0.76
C ASN A 12 -1.84 5.12 -1.27
N ASP A 13 -1.69 6.41 -0.98
CA ASP A 13 -2.62 7.47 -1.38
C ASP A 13 -2.23 8.12 -2.71
N ILE A 14 -1.10 7.68 -3.29
CA ILE A 14 -0.60 8.10 -4.59
C ILE A 14 -0.93 6.98 -5.57
N GLU A 15 -1.85 7.22 -6.50
CA GLU A 15 -2.02 6.31 -7.63
C GLU A 15 -0.70 6.23 -8.39
N LEU A 16 -0.01 5.11 -8.27
CA LEU A 16 1.20 4.87 -9.03
C LEU A 16 0.79 4.67 -10.49
N PRO A 17 1.33 5.48 -11.43
CA PRO A 17 1.02 5.31 -12.83
C PRO A 17 1.60 3.97 -13.27
N THR A 18 0.75 2.95 -13.30
CA THR A 18 1.06 1.69 -13.95
C THR A 18 1.21 2.00 -15.42
N ASN A 19 2.42 1.84 -15.97
CA ASN A 19 2.60 1.95 -17.41
C ASN A 19 1.68 0.92 -18.09
N PRO A 20 0.69 1.34 -18.90
CA PRO A 20 -0.28 0.42 -19.51
C PRO A 20 0.38 -0.63 -20.41
N ASN A 21 1.57 -0.31 -20.94
CA ASN A 21 2.35 -1.17 -21.82
C ASN A 21 3.15 -2.24 -21.07
N MET A 22 3.30 -2.13 -19.75
CA MET A 22 3.96 -3.17 -18.98
C MET A 22 2.99 -4.31 -18.62
N PRO A 23 3.48 -5.55 -18.51
CA PRO A 23 2.70 -6.64 -17.92
C PRO A 23 2.35 -6.36 -16.46
N ALA A 24 1.18 -6.81 -16.01
CA ALA A 24 0.70 -6.57 -14.64
C ALA A 24 1.60 -7.21 -13.57
N TRP A 25 2.30 -8.31 -13.91
CA TRP A 25 3.22 -9.03 -13.02
C TRP A 25 4.57 -8.32 -12.82
N VAL A 26 4.89 -7.30 -13.62
CA VAL A 26 6.11 -6.51 -13.44
C VAL A 26 5.90 -5.51 -12.31
N ILE A 27 6.65 -5.64 -11.23
CA ILE A 27 6.64 -4.72 -10.09
C ILE A 27 7.86 -3.79 -10.19
N THR A 28 7.62 -2.48 -10.24
CA THR A 28 8.67 -1.46 -10.25
C THR A 28 9.24 -1.21 -8.85
N PRO A 29 10.44 -0.63 -8.71
CA PRO A 29 10.99 -0.31 -7.39
C PRO A 29 10.10 0.62 -6.54
N LYS A 30 9.35 1.52 -7.19
CA LYS A 30 8.39 2.41 -6.52
C LYS A 30 7.19 1.63 -5.97
N GLU A 31 6.67 0.69 -6.76
CA GLU A 31 5.58 -0.20 -6.36
C GLU A 31 6.03 -1.14 -5.24
N GLU A 32 7.23 -1.70 -5.33
CA GLU A 32 7.81 -2.58 -4.31
C GLU A 32 7.92 -1.86 -2.95
N LYS A 33 8.32 -0.58 -2.97
CA LYS A 33 8.33 0.25 -1.75
C LYS A 33 6.93 0.44 -1.18
N ALA A 34 5.92 0.68 -2.01
CA ALA A 34 4.53 0.82 -1.57
C ALA A 34 3.98 -0.49 -0.98
N ILE A 35 4.28 -1.63 -1.62
CA ILE A 35 3.96 -2.98 -1.12
C ILE A 35 4.58 -3.17 0.27
N PHE A 36 5.86 -2.85 0.43
CA PHE A 36 6.56 -2.96 1.71
C PHE A 36 5.92 -2.09 2.81
N GLU A 37 5.53 -0.86 2.49
CA GLU A 37 4.85 0.03 3.43
C GLU A 37 3.45 -0.51 3.81
N ARG A 38 2.67 -1.01 2.85
CA ARG A 38 1.35 -1.62 3.08
C ARG A 38 1.46 -2.87 3.95
N TRP A 39 2.40 -3.76 3.62
CA TRP A 39 2.73 -4.95 4.39
C TRP A 39 3.11 -4.61 5.83
N ARG A 40 4.05 -3.67 6.01
CA ARG A 40 4.48 -3.22 7.35
C ARG A 40 3.31 -2.65 8.14
N LYS A 41 2.48 -1.80 7.54
CA LYS A 41 1.30 -1.23 8.22
C LYS A 41 0.33 -2.33 8.67
N LYS A 42 0.07 -3.34 7.84
CA LYS A 42 -0.78 -4.49 8.18
C LYS A 42 -0.18 -5.35 9.29
N ALA A 43 1.12 -5.59 9.28
CA ALA A 43 1.81 -6.33 10.34
C ALA A 43 1.69 -5.60 11.69
N PHE A 44 1.92 -4.28 11.71
CA PHE A 44 1.78 -3.47 12.92
C PHE A 44 0.33 -3.40 13.41
N ALA A 45 -0.65 -3.30 12.50
CA ALA A 45 -2.07 -3.26 12.87
C ALA A 45 -2.56 -4.53 13.59
N ARG A 46 -1.94 -5.70 13.31
CA ARG A 46 -2.25 -6.95 14.01
C ARG A 46 -1.71 -6.99 15.45
N CYS A 47 -0.74 -6.15 15.77
CA CYS A 47 -0.08 -6.08 17.07
C CYS A 47 -0.37 -4.76 17.80
N ASP A 48 -1.40 -4.02 17.35
CA ASP A 48 -1.69 -2.66 17.81
C ASP A 48 -1.89 -2.58 19.33
N ASP A 49 -2.53 -3.58 19.93
CA ASP A 49 -2.77 -3.63 21.38
C ASP A 49 -1.47 -3.78 22.19
N LEU A 50 -0.54 -4.63 21.73
CA LEU A 50 0.78 -4.80 22.37
C LEU A 50 1.65 -3.56 22.20
N ILE A 51 1.57 -2.92 21.03
CA ILE A 51 2.27 -1.66 20.74
C ILE A 51 1.72 -0.55 21.63
N LYS A 52 0.39 -0.45 21.79
CA LYS A 52 -0.25 0.50 22.70
C LYS A 52 0.19 0.29 24.15
N ALA A 53 0.21 -0.96 24.63
CA ALA A 53 0.69 -1.26 25.98
C ALA A 53 2.15 -0.82 26.20
N TYR A 54 3.02 -1.02 25.20
CA TYR A 54 4.38 -0.51 25.25
C TYR A 54 4.44 1.03 25.27
N ILE A 55 3.63 1.70 24.43
CA ILE A 55 3.56 3.17 24.38
C ILE A 55 3.05 3.74 25.71
N GLU A 56 2.00 3.15 26.28
CA GLU A 56 1.44 3.55 27.58
C GLU A 56 2.47 3.39 28.69
N CYS A 57 3.17 2.25 28.74
CA CYS A 57 4.26 2.04 29.66
C CYS A 57 5.36 3.09 29.44
N SER A 58 5.80 3.29 28.19
CA SER A 58 6.89 4.23 27.91
C SER A 58 6.56 5.67 28.27
N ASN A 59 5.31 6.08 28.10
CA ASN A 59 4.84 7.42 28.42
C ASN A 59 4.68 7.68 29.92
N SER A 60 4.65 6.63 30.75
CA SER A 60 4.60 6.77 32.21
C SER A 60 5.94 7.21 32.83
N TYR A 61 7.04 7.15 32.07
CA TYR A 61 8.38 7.55 32.52
C TYR A 61 8.82 8.84 31.82
N LYS A 62 9.52 9.71 32.56
CA LYS A 62 10.07 10.96 32.03
C LYS A 62 11.40 10.78 31.29
N ASN A 63 12.14 9.72 31.64
CA ASN A 63 13.46 9.43 31.08
C ASN A 63 13.37 8.27 30.07
N PRO A 64 13.79 8.46 28.80
CA PRO A 64 13.80 7.40 27.79
C PRO A 64 14.63 6.16 28.17
N LEU A 65 15.75 6.34 28.88
CA LEU A 65 16.58 5.20 29.31
C LEU A 65 15.89 4.37 30.39
N GLU A 66 15.10 5.02 31.23
CA GLU A 66 14.31 4.36 32.27
C GLU A 66 13.11 3.64 31.64
N SER A 67 12.41 4.28 30.70
CA SER A 67 11.29 3.68 29.99
C SER A 67 11.70 2.43 29.22
N MET A 68 12.84 2.46 28.52
CA MET A 68 13.35 1.29 27.79
C MET A 68 13.62 0.09 28.70
N LYS A 69 14.20 0.32 29.89
CA LYS A 69 14.49 -0.75 30.85
C LYS A 69 13.22 -1.28 31.53
N LYS A 70 12.34 -0.37 31.97
CA LYS A 70 11.15 -0.73 32.74
C LYS A 70 10.03 -1.31 31.87
N CYS A 71 9.97 -0.92 30.60
CA CYS A 71 8.99 -1.39 29.62
C CYS A 71 9.54 -2.46 28.67
N GLU A 72 10.70 -3.04 29.00
CA GLU A 72 11.38 -4.02 28.14
C GLU A 72 10.48 -5.20 27.77
N GLN A 73 9.72 -5.73 28.74
CA GLN A 73 8.80 -6.86 28.49
C GLN A 73 7.68 -6.49 27.52
N ALA A 74 7.07 -5.30 27.68
CA ALA A 74 6.02 -4.83 26.77
C ALA A 74 6.58 -4.57 25.37
N ASN A 75 7.78 -3.96 25.28
CA ASN A 75 8.49 -3.77 24.03
C ASN A 75 8.76 -5.11 23.34
N LYS A 76 9.32 -6.07 24.07
CA LYS A 76 9.62 -7.42 23.55
C LYS A 76 8.36 -8.11 23.05
N ALA A 77 7.27 -8.10 23.81
CA ALA A 77 6.00 -8.69 23.37
C ALA A 77 5.49 -8.05 22.07
N SER A 78 5.57 -6.72 21.95
CA SER A 78 5.17 -6.02 20.72
C SER A 78 6.04 -6.40 19.52
N LEU A 79 7.37 -6.49 19.70
CA LEU A 79 8.32 -6.84 18.65
C LEU A 79 8.18 -8.30 18.23
N ASP A 80 8.05 -9.22 19.19
CA ASP A 80 7.86 -10.65 18.94
C ASP A 80 6.55 -10.89 18.16
N CYS A 81 5.48 -10.15 18.47
CA CYS A 81 4.25 -10.19 17.68
C CYS A 81 4.47 -9.72 16.24
N VAL A 82 5.10 -8.55 16.04
CA VAL A 82 5.34 -8.00 14.69
C VAL A 82 6.21 -8.94 13.86
N ALA A 83 7.22 -9.58 14.47
CA ALA A 83 8.10 -10.53 13.82
C ALA A 83 7.36 -11.76 13.24
N GLN A 84 6.23 -12.16 13.83
CA GLN A 84 5.43 -13.27 13.29
C GLN A 84 4.76 -12.93 11.96
N TYR A 85 4.45 -11.65 11.73
CA TYR A 85 3.77 -11.17 10.52
C TYR A 85 4.73 -10.53 9.53
N GLN A 86 5.94 -10.15 9.95
CA GLN A 86 7.01 -9.68 9.08
C GLN A 86 7.75 -10.84 8.38
N LYS A 87 6.98 -11.73 7.74
CA LYS A 87 7.51 -12.83 6.94
C LYS A 87 7.31 -12.59 5.45
N GLN A 88 8.16 -13.22 4.64
CA GLN A 88 8.10 -13.14 3.18
C GLN A 88 6.74 -13.58 2.62
N GLU A 89 6.12 -14.60 3.22
CA GLU A 89 4.78 -15.07 2.83
C GLU A 89 3.71 -13.96 2.86
N TYR A 90 3.77 -13.05 3.84
CA TYR A 90 2.84 -11.93 3.93
C TYR A 90 3.21 -10.79 2.97
N LEU A 91 4.49 -10.65 2.62
CA LEU A 91 4.93 -9.71 1.61
C LEU A 91 4.46 -10.15 0.21
N ASP A 92 4.55 -11.44 -0.08
CA ASP A 92 4.11 -12.01 -1.35
C ASP A 92 2.59 -11.87 -1.55
N ILE A 93 1.80 -11.99 -0.48
CA ILE A 93 0.36 -11.67 -0.52
C ILE A 93 0.11 -10.23 -0.97
N GLU A 94 0.88 -9.26 -0.46
CA GLU A 94 0.72 -7.86 -0.86
C GLU A 94 1.17 -7.60 -2.31
N ARG A 95 2.19 -8.33 -2.79
CA ARG A 95 2.59 -8.32 -4.22
C ARG A 95 1.47 -8.83 -5.10
N ASP A 96 0.87 -9.97 -4.75
CA ASP A 96 -0.25 -10.57 -5.49
C ASP A 96 -1.46 -9.64 -5.55
N ILE A 97 -1.76 -8.95 -4.44
CA ILE A 97 -2.83 -7.95 -4.40
C ILE A 97 -2.55 -6.84 -5.42
N LEU A 98 -1.33 -6.29 -5.45
CA LEU A 98 -0.98 -5.24 -6.42
C LEU A 98 -1.08 -5.75 -7.86
N ILE A 99 -0.59 -6.97 -8.14
CA ILE A 99 -0.66 -7.56 -9.48
C ILE A 99 -2.12 -7.70 -9.94
N LYS A 100 -3.02 -8.12 -9.05
CA LYS A 100 -4.47 -8.19 -9.34
C LYS A 100 -5.06 -6.81 -9.63
N GLU A 101 -4.77 -5.82 -8.78
CA GLU A 101 -5.19 -4.42 -8.98
C GLU A 101 -4.70 -3.88 -10.34
N LYS A 102 -3.46 -4.17 -10.72
CA LYS A 102 -2.89 -3.79 -12.03
C LYS A 102 -3.60 -4.48 -13.20
N ALA A 103 -3.90 -5.76 -13.06
CA ALA A 103 -4.60 -6.53 -14.09
C ALA A 103 -6.02 -5.99 -14.33
N GLU A 104 -6.72 -5.60 -13.26
CA GLU A 104 -8.05 -4.98 -13.35
C GLU A 104 -7.99 -3.59 -14.00
N LYS A 105 -7.07 -2.72 -13.56
CA LYS A 105 -6.86 -1.40 -14.17
C LYS A 105 -6.55 -1.51 -15.67
N LYS A 106 -5.77 -2.51 -16.08
CA LYS A 106 -5.45 -2.74 -17.50
C LYS A 106 -6.69 -3.14 -18.32
N LYS A 107 -7.59 -3.97 -17.77
CA LYS A 107 -8.86 -4.33 -18.43
C LYS A 107 -9.75 -3.11 -18.63
N ILE A 108 -9.88 -2.28 -17.60
CA ILE A 108 -10.68 -1.03 -17.66
C ILE A 108 -10.09 -0.07 -18.70
N TYR A 109 -8.76 0.11 -18.69
CA TYR A 109 -8.09 0.98 -19.64
C TYR A 109 -8.24 0.51 -21.09
N LYS A 110 -8.15 -0.80 -21.33
CA LYS A 110 -8.38 -1.36 -22.68
C LYS A 110 -9.80 -1.07 -23.18
N ARG A 111 -10.82 -1.26 -22.34
CA ARG A 111 -12.21 -0.95 -22.68
C ARG A 111 -12.39 0.54 -22.99
N TYR A 112 -11.81 1.41 -22.17
CA TYR A 112 -11.83 2.85 -22.43
C TYR A 112 -11.21 3.21 -23.79
N LEU A 113 -10.08 2.62 -24.16
CA LEU A 113 -9.46 2.85 -25.47
C LEU A 113 -10.34 2.36 -26.64
N GLU A 114 -10.97 1.19 -26.50
CA GLU A 114 -11.90 0.65 -27.50
C GLU A 114 -13.11 1.59 -27.71
N GLU A 115 -13.68 2.12 -26.63
CA GLU A 115 -14.78 3.10 -26.70
C GLU A 115 -14.36 4.41 -27.37
N GLN A 116 -13.15 4.93 -27.07
CA GLN A 116 -12.62 6.13 -27.71
C GLN A 116 -12.37 5.92 -29.22
N GLN A 117 -11.85 4.75 -29.60
CA GLN A 117 -11.64 4.41 -31.01
C GLN A 117 -12.96 4.29 -31.78
N ALA A 118 -14.00 3.71 -31.18
CA ALA A 118 -15.33 3.63 -31.79
C ALA A 118 -15.92 5.03 -32.05
N LYS A 119 -15.86 5.94 -31.05
CA LYS A 119 -16.33 7.32 -31.20
C LYS A 119 -15.59 8.06 -32.31
N LEU A 120 -14.26 7.96 -32.35
CA LEU A 120 -13.44 8.58 -33.38
C LEU A 120 -13.73 8.02 -34.79
N ALA A 121 -14.12 6.74 -34.89
CA ALA A 121 -14.51 6.13 -36.16
C ALA A 121 -15.90 6.61 -36.62
N GLU A 122 -16.86 6.76 -35.72
CA GLU A 122 -18.20 7.32 -36.00
C GLU A 122 -18.12 8.80 -36.44
N GLU A 123 -17.30 9.61 -35.79
CA GLU A 123 -17.05 11.02 -36.15
C GLU A 123 -16.41 11.14 -37.54
N LYS A 124 -15.46 10.25 -37.88
CA LYS A 124 -14.85 10.22 -39.21
C LYS A 124 -15.80 9.70 -40.29
N GLY A 125 -16.70 8.79 -39.95
CA GLY A 125 -17.73 8.28 -40.86
C GLY A 125 -18.79 9.32 -41.22
N THR A 126 -19.17 10.18 -40.26
CA THR A 126 -20.14 11.26 -40.47
C THR A 126 -19.53 12.48 -41.18
N ALA A 127 -18.24 12.76 -41.01
CA ALA A 127 -17.53 13.82 -41.75
C ALA A 127 -17.28 13.49 -43.24
N GLY A 128 -17.38 12.22 -43.65
CA GLY A 128 -17.22 11.77 -45.04
C GLY A 128 -18.50 11.76 -45.88
N SER A 129 -19.66 12.05 -45.29
CA SER A 129 -20.98 12.03 -45.94
C SER A 129 -21.59 13.43 -46.07
N GLY A 130 -20.80 14.42 -46.49
CA GLY A 130 -21.29 15.73 -46.93
C GLY A 130 -21.39 15.76 -48.47
N PRO A 131 -22.55 16.12 -49.06
CA PRO A 131 -22.77 16.15 -50.51
C PRO A 131 -21.93 17.20 -51.25
#